data_AF-A0A538S0X3-F1
#
_entry.id   AF-A0A538S0X3-F1
#
_cell.length_a   1.000
_cell.length_b   1.000
_cell.length_c   1.000
_cell.angle_alpha   90.00
_cell.angle_beta   90.00
_cell.angle_gamma   90.00
#
_symmetry.space_group_name_H-M   'P 1'
#
loop_
_entity.id
_entity.type
_entity.pdbx_description
1 polymer ?
#
loop_
_entity_poly.entity_id
_entity_poly.type
_entity_poly.pdbx_seq_one_letter_code
_entity_poly.pdbx_strand_id
1 'polypeptide(L)'
;MEQVLDEPEVSVDVVSAMRHLAQQGASVRQLAECVQSRLGLKPDALWQLLWYFMKAFHLSLADGLPIREWLGTANDKEIDALMLPAIQ
;
A
#
# COMPACT_ATOMS: atom_id res chain seq x y z
N MET A 1 14.16 -16.42 -23.47
CA MET A 1 13.95 -16.78 -22.05
C MET A 1 13.15 -15.65 -21.46
N GLU A 2 11.84 -15.83 -21.32
CA GLU A 2 11.03 -14.89 -20.53
C GLU A 2 11.53 -14.98 -19.10
N GLN A 3 12.12 -13.89 -18.59
CA GLN A 3 12.36 -13.77 -17.15
C GLN A 3 10.98 -13.67 -16.51
N VAL A 4 10.49 -14.79 -15.98
CA VAL A 4 9.39 -14.78 -15.03
C VAL A 4 9.91 -13.98 -13.84
N LEU A 5 9.45 -12.74 -13.72
CA LEU A 5 9.68 -11.93 -12.53
C LEU A 5 8.94 -12.64 -11.40
N ASP A 6 9.67 -13.41 -10.59
CA ASP A 6 9.09 -14.04 -9.41
C ASP A 6 8.44 -12.95 -8.55
N GLU A 7 7.13 -13.09 -8.34
CA GLU A 7 6.39 -12.18 -7.48
C GLU A 7 7.01 -12.23 -6.07
N PRO A 8 7.38 -11.08 -5.48
CA PRO A 8 7.94 -11.08 -4.14
C PRO A 8 6.94 -11.68 -3.15
N GLU A 9 7.41 -12.60 -2.31
CA GLU A 9 6.59 -13.30 -1.32
C GLU A 9 5.93 -12.30 -0.38
N VAL A 10 4.59 -12.30 -0.36
CA VAL A 10 3.77 -11.36 0.41
C VAL A 10 3.46 -11.97 1.77
N SER A 11 3.77 -11.24 2.84
CA SER A 11 3.36 -11.64 4.18
C SER A 11 1.84 -11.50 4.34
N VAL A 12 1.16 -12.63 4.49
CA VAL A 12 -0.29 -12.71 4.70
C VAL A 12 -0.72 -11.96 5.97
N ASP A 13 0.12 -11.95 6.99
CA ASP A 13 -0.13 -11.26 8.26
C ASP A 13 -0.15 -9.74 8.09
N VAL A 14 0.74 -9.19 7.26
CA VAL A 14 0.78 -7.76 6.94
C VAL A 14 -0.45 -7.38 6.12
N VAL A 15 -0.81 -8.18 5.11
CA VAL A 15 -2.02 -7.97 4.30
C VAL A 15 -3.28 -7.98 5.17
N SER A 16 -3.39 -8.94 6.08
CA SER A 16 -4.53 -9.06 6.99
C SER A 16 -4.61 -7.86 7.94
N ALA A 17 -3.48 -7.39 8.45
CA ALA A 17 -3.42 -6.20 9.29
C ALA A 17 -3.83 -4.92 8.54
N MET A 18 -3.40 -4.75 7.29
CA MET A 18 -3.83 -3.62 6.45
C MET A 18 -5.35 -3.61 6.25
N ARG A 19 -5.93 -4.76 5.88
CA ARG A 19 -7.38 -4.88 5.69
C ARG A 19 -8.14 -4.57 6.97
N HIS A 20 -7.67 -5.08 8.10
CA HIS A 20 -8.29 -4.83 9.39
C HIS A 20 -8.26 -3.34 9.77
N LEU A 21 -7.14 -2.66 9.53
CA LEU A 21 -7.03 -1.21 9.75
C LEU A 21 -7.96 -0.41 8.83
N ALA A 22 -8.05 -0.78 7.55
CA ALA A 22 -8.95 -0.14 6.60
C ALA A 22 -10.42 -0.23 7.05
N GLN A 23 -10.84 -1.40 7.58
CA GLN A 23 -12.17 -1.60 8.16
C GLN A 23 -12.46 -0.72 9.39
N GLN A 24 -11.42 -0.26 10.08
CA GLN A 24 -11.55 0.68 11.20
C GLN A 24 -11.56 2.15 10.76
N GLY A 25 -11.52 2.42 9.45
CA GLY A 25 -11.47 3.77 8.89
C GLY A 25 -10.08 4.40 8.94
N ALA A 26 -9.02 3.59 8.90
CA ALA A 26 -7.65 4.09 8.85
C ALA A 26 -7.38 4.89 7.56
N SER A 27 -6.56 5.93 7.67
CA SER A 27 -6.07 6.71 6.52
C SER A 27 -5.03 5.93 5.71
N VAL A 28 -4.76 6.38 4.49
CA VAL A 28 -3.70 5.82 3.63
C VAL A 28 -2.34 5.87 4.32
N ARG A 29 -2.06 6.96 5.05
CA ARG A 29 -0.83 7.09 5.84
C ARG A 29 -0.71 6.00 6.89
N GLN A 30 -1.77 5.75 7.66
CA GLN A 30 -1.77 4.72 8.70
C GLN A 30 -1.59 3.31 8.11
N LEU A 31 -2.19 3.05 6.95
CA LEU A 31 -1.98 1.80 6.22
C LEU A 31 -0.52 1.66 5.75
N ALA A 32 0.08 2.75 5.29
CA ALA A 32 1.47 2.75 4.85
C ALA A 32 2.46 2.53 6.01
N GLU A 33 2.23 3.22 7.13
CA GLU A 33 2.99 3.04 8.37
C GLU A 33 2.87 1.60 8.90
N CYS A 34 1.71 0.96 8.76
CA CYS A 34 1.52 -0.45 9.11
C CYS A 34 2.47 -1.37 8.32
N VAL A 35 2.55 -1.20 7.00
CA VAL A 35 3.45 -1.99 6.14
C VAL A 35 4.90 -1.71 6.48
N GLN A 36 5.27 -0.43 6.57
CA GLN A 36 6.65 -0.02 6.81
C GLN A 36 7.17 -0.52 8.17
N SER A 37 6.38 -0.36 9.22
CA SER A 37 6.75 -0.80 10.57
C SER A 37 6.89 -2.32 10.68
N ARG A 38 5.96 -3.08 10.09
CA ARG A 38 5.98 -4.55 10.17
C ARG A 38 7.10 -5.19 9.35
N LEU A 39 7.51 -4.55 8.26
CA LEU A 39 8.56 -5.05 7.36
C LEU A 39 9.92 -4.39 7.60
N GLY A 40 10.02 -3.44 8.54
CA GLY A 40 11.24 -2.67 8.78
C GLY A 40 11.69 -1.85 7.57
N LEU A 41 10.74 -1.41 6.74
CA LEU A 41 11.06 -0.67 5.51
C LEU A 41 11.39 0.79 5.83
N LYS A 42 12.25 1.36 4.99
CA LYS A 42 12.46 2.80 4.97
C LYS A 42 11.23 3.51 4.39
N PRO A 43 11.00 4.79 4.76
CA PRO A 43 9.85 5.56 4.26
C PRO A 43 9.78 5.68 2.73
N ASP A 44 10.90 5.54 2.03
CA ASP A 44 11.03 5.64 0.57
C ASP A 44 10.91 4.29 -0.16
N ALA A 45 10.58 3.20 0.54
CA ALA A 45 10.40 1.86 -0.02
C ALA A 45 9.08 1.72 -0.82
N LEU A 46 8.97 2.52 -1.88
CA LEU A 46 7.79 2.70 -2.70
C LEU A 46 7.29 1.39 -3.32
N TRP A 47 8.18 0.60 -3.92
CA TRP A 47 7.77 -0.58 -4.67
C TRP A 47 7.17 -1.65 -3.78
N GLN A 48 7.76 -1.88 -2.61
CA GLN A 48 7.23 -2.78 -1.60
C GLN A 48 5.89 -2.24 -1.10
N LEU A 49 5.80 -0.95 -0.77
CA LEU A 49 4.57 -0.36 -0.28
C LEU A 49 3.43 -0.53 -1.30
N LEU A 50 3.67 -0.16 -2.55
CA LEU A 50 2.70 -0.28 -3.64
C LEU A 50 2.23 -1.73 -3.82
N TRP A 51 3.16 -2.69 -3.78
CA TRP A 51 2.85 -4.11 -3.89
C TRP A 51 1.90 -4.57 -2.78
N TYR A 52 2.13 -4.14 -1.54
CA TYR A 52 1.27 -4.49 -0.42
C TYR A 52 -0.13 -3.87 -0.53
N PHE A 53 -0.26 -2.63 -1.01
CA PHE A 53 -1.58 -2.04 -1.30
C PHE A 53 -2.32 -2.81 -2.41
N MET A 54 -1.63 -3.14 -3.50
CA MET A 54 -2.22 -3.92 -4.59
C MET A 54 -2.72 -5.28 -4.11
N LYS A 55 -1.94 -6.00 -3.30
CA LYS A 55 -2.31 -7.33 -2.80
C LYS A 55 -3.37 -7.25 -1.70
N ALA A 56 -3.31 -6.25 -0.82
CA ALA A 56 -4.30 -6.07 0.24
C ALA A 56 -5.68 -5.72 -0.32
N PHE A 57 -5.76 -4.82 -1.30
CA PHE A 57 -7.04 -4.28 -1.76
C PHE A 57 -7.41 -4.69 -3.19
N HIS A 58 -6.66 -5.64 -3.77
CA HIS A 58 -6.84 -6.11 -5.15
C HIS A 58 -6.82 -4.96 -6.18
N LEU A 59 -6.00 -3.95 -5.92
CA LEU A 59 -5.86 -2.80 -6.82
C LEU A 59 -5.14 -3.23 -8.09
N SER A 60 -5.56 -2.68 -9.22
CA SER A 60 -4.71 -2.69 -10.41
C SER A 60 -3.48 -1.80 -10.17
N LEU A 61 -2.45 -1.96 -11.00
CA LEU A 61 -1.28 -1.08 -10.94
C LEU A 61 -1.69 0.39 -11.13
N ALA A 62 -2.66 0.67 -12.01
CA ALA A 62 -3.15 2.00 -12.28
C ALA A 62 -3.81 2.63 -11.04
N ASP A 63 -4.62 1.85 -10.31
CA ASP A 63 -5.29 2.31 -9.08
C ASP A 63 -4.31 2.53 -7.93
N GLY A 64 -3.15 1.87 -7.96
CA GLY A 64 -2.09 2.07 -6.96
C GLY A 64 -1.16 3.26 -7.25
N LEU A 65 -1.17 3.83 -8.47
CA LEU A 65 -0.27 4.92 -8.85
C LEU A 65 -0.33 6.16 -7.94
N PRO A 66 -1.50 6.60 -7.41
CA PRO A 66 -1.53 7.76 -6.52
C PRO A 66 -0.65 7.60 -5.27
N ILE A 67 -0.45 6.37 -4.78
CA ILE A 67 0.44 6.09 -3.64
C ILE A 67 1.89 6.52 -3.96
N ARG A 68 2.33 6.31 -5.20
CA ARG A 68 3.66 6.71 -5.65
C ARG A 68 3.85 8.21 -5.57
N GLU A 69 2.85 8.95 -6.01
CA GLU A 69 2.90 10.41 -6.07
C GLU A 69 2.82 10.99 -4.66
N TRP A 70 2.04 10.35 -3.78
CA TRP A 70 1.90 10.78 -2.39
C TRP A 70 3.17 10.63 -1.55
N LEU A 71 3.96 9.55 -1.69
CA LEU A 71 5.12 9.28 -0.84
C LEU A 71 6.22 10.37 -0.82
N GLY A 72 6.18 11.31 -1.78
CA GLY A 72 7.06 12.49 -1.80
C GLY A 72 6.42 13.80 -1.32
N THR A 73 5.19 13.76 -0.82
CA THR A 73 4.37 14.95 -0.51
C THR A 73 3.79 14.88 0.90
N ALA A 74 3.29 16.02 1.41
CA ALA A 74 2.62 16.09 2.71
C ALA A 74 1.08 16.16 2.58
N ASN A 75 0.49 15.75 1.44
CA ASN A 75 -0.93 15.94 1.18
C ASN A 75 -1.79 14.71 1.50
N ASP A 76 -1.89 14.39 2.79
CA ASP A 76 -2.64 13.21 3.25
C ASP A 76 -4.14 13.26 2.91
N LYS A 77 -4.72 14.47 2.86
CA LYS A 77 -6.15 14.63 2.55
C LYS A 77 -6.47 14.28 1.10
N GLU A 78 -5.59 14.65 0.19
CA GLU A 78 -5.77 14.34 -1.23
C GLU A 78 -5.59 12.85 -1.49
N ILE A 79 -4.57 12.22 -0.90
CA ILE A 79 -4.40 10.78 -1.09
C ILE A 79 -5.54 9.98 -0.48
N ASP A 80 -6.08 10.39 0.68
CA ASP A 80 -7.24 9.74 1.28
C ASP A 80 -8.46 9.85 0.36
N ALA A 81 -8.70 11.03 -0.23
CA ALA A 81 -9.81 11.23 -1.17
C ALA A 81 -9.70 10.36 -2.43
N LEU A 82 -8.49 10.09 -2.91
CA LEU A 82 -8.23 9.27 -4.10
C LEU A 82 -8.27 7.77 -3.80
N MET A 83 -7.70 7.35 -2.67
CA MET A 83 -7.45 5.93 -2.39
C MET A 83 -8.50 5.27 -1.52
N LEU A 84 -9.10 5.97 -0.54
CA LEU A 84 -10.10 5.37 0.35
C LEU A 84 -11.27 4.72 -0.40
N PRO A 85 -11.81 5.30 -1.49
CA PRO A 85 -12.86 4.66 -2.28
C PRO A 85 -12.47 3.31 -2.91
N ALA A 86 -11.17 3.06 -3.10
CA ALA A 86 -10.64 1.84 -3.73
C ALA A 86 -10.18 0.77 -2.73
N ILE A 87 -10.06 1.11 -1.44
CA ILE A 87 -9.48 0.22 -0.41
C ILE A 87 -10.45 -0.15 0.72
N GLN A 88 -11.68 0.37 0.68
CA GLN A 88 -12.76 0.06 1.63
C GLN A 88 -13.67 -1.07 1.12
#